data_AF-A0A6P0VKW5-F1
#
_entry.id   AF-A0A6P0VKW5-F1
#
_cell.length_a   1.000
_cell.length_b   1.000
_cell.length_c   1.000
_cell.angle_alpha   90.00
_cell.angle_beta   90.00
_cell.angle_gamma   90.00
#
_symmetry.space_group_name_H-M   'P 1'
#
loop_
_entity.id
_entity.type
_entity.pdbx_description
1 polymer ?
#
loop_
_entity_poly.entity_id
_entity_poly.type
_entity_poly.pdbx_seq_one_letter_code
_entity_poly.pdbx_strand_id
1 'polypeptide(L)' 'MTIQVLNKLIFCSKLSEDEELLKLLIEYLAQPQQGKLEPFAPVVINILHSWLQQSNLQGDI' A
#
# COMPACT_ATOMS: atom_id res chain seq x y z
N MET A 1 -28.86 -14.91 0.65
CA MET A 1 -28.45 -13.49 0.49
C MET A 1 -27.34 -13.05 1.46
N THR A 2 -26.79 -13.95 2.28
CA THR A 2 -25.79 -13.63 3.32
C THR A 2 -24.34 -13.95 2.94
N ILE A 3 -24.11 -14.96 2.07
CA ILE A 3 -22.74 -15.37 1.67
C ILE A 3 -22.05 -14.35 0.76
N GLN A 4 -22.80 -13.66 -0.12
CA GLN A 4 -22.21 -12.66 -1.02
C GLN A 4 -21.68 -11.42 -0.27
N VAL A 5 -22.33 -11.02 0.83
CA VAL A 5 -21.90 -9.91 1.67
C VAL A 5 -20.64 -10.28 2.46
N LEU A 6 -20.56 -11.52 2.95
CA LEU A 6 -19.40 -12.02 3.69
C LEU A 6 -18.16 -12.11 2.78
N ASN A 7 -18.31 -12.60 1.56
CA ASN A 7 -17.20 -12.64 0.58
C ASN A 7 -16.75 -11.23 0.16
N LYS A 8 -17.67 -10.26 0.05
CA LYS A 8 -17.31 -8.85 -0.23
C LYS A 8 -16.57 -8.20 0.94
N LEU A 9 -16.96 -8.48 2.17
CA LEU A 9 -16.31 -7.95 3.39
C LEU A 9 -14.91 -8.54 3.61
N ILE A 10 -14.73 -9.85 3.38
CA ILE A 10 -13.41 -10.51 3.49
C ILE A 10 -12.46 -10.04 2.39
N PHE A 11 -12.97 -9.75 1.19
CA PHE A 11 -12.15 -9.23 0.09
C PHE A 11 -11.75 -7.77 0.30
N CYS A 12 -12.63 -6.94 0.87
CA CYS A 12 -12.32 -5.55 1.21
C CYS A 12 -11.25 -5.43 2.31
N SER A 13 -11.25 -6.33 3.31
CA SER A 13 -10.22 -6.30 4.35
C SER A 13 -8.84 -6.64 3.78
N LYS A 14 -8.75 -7.62 2.87
CA LYS A 14 -7.46 -8.06 2.29
C LYS A 14 -6.83 -7.01 1.37
N LEU A 15 -7.62 -6.36 0.52
CA LEU A 15 -7.10 -5.32 -0.40
C LEU A 15 -6.77 -4.00 0.31
N SER A 16 -7.57 -3.62 1.32
CA SER A 16 -7.31 -2.40 2.10
C SER A 16 -6.09 -2.56 3.01
N GLU A 17 -5.89 -3.76 3.59
CA GLU A 17 -4.76 -4.04 4.47
C GLU A 17 -3.42 -3.95 3.72
N ASP A 18 -3.34 -4.44 2.47
CA ASP A 18 -2.12 -4.35 1.65
C ASP A 18 -1.79 -2.90 1.25
N GLU A 19 -2.79 -2.08 0.90
CA GLU A 19 -2.59 -0.67 0.54
C GLU A 19 -2.18 0.17 1.75
N GLU A 20 -2.83 -0.03 2.90
CA GLU A 20 -2.50 0.64 4.15
C GLU A 20 -1.11 0.23 4.66
N LEU A 21 -0.75 -1.04 4.52
CA LEU A 21 0.59 -1.53 4.87
C LEU A 21 1.67 -0.91 3.98
N LEU A 22 1.43 -0.80 2.67
CA LEU A 22 2.36 -0.12 1.77
C LEU A 22 2.52 1.36 2.13
N LYS A 23 1.43 2.06 2.47
CA LYS A 23 1.48 3.46 2.92
C LYS A 23 2.31 3.61 4.20
N LEU A 24 2.09 2.74 5.18
CA LEU A 24 2.85 2.73 6.43
C LEU A 24 4.36 2.49 6.20
N LEU A 25 4.70 1.58 5.28
CA LEU A 25 6.09 1.29 4.93
C LEU A 25 6.75 2.48 4.20
N ILE A 26 6.03 3.15 3.30
CA ILE A 26 6.51 4.36 2.63
C ILE A 26 6.77 5.46 3.66
N GLU A 27 5.83 5.69 4.58
CA GLU A 27 5.98 6.69 5.64
C GLU A 27 7.19 6.40 6.54
N TYR A 28 7.41 5.13 6.89
CA TYR A 28 8.58 4.72 7.66
C TYR A 28 9.90 4.97 6.90
N LEU A 29 9.96 4.61 5.62
CA LEU A 29 11.15 4.80 4.80
C LEU A 29 11.41 6.27 4.46
N ALA A 30 10.37 7.11 4.45
CA ALA A 30 10.46 8.55 4.23
C ALA A 30 10.94 9.33 5.46
N GLN A 31 11.09 8.67 6.61
CA GLN A 31 11.64 9.30 7.81
C GLN A 31 13.18 9.28 7.78
N PRO A 32 13.84 10.45 7.88
CA PRO A 32 15.30 10.52 7.95
C PRO A 32 15.81 9.84 9.23
N GLN A 33 16.75 8.91 9.09
CA GLN A 33 17.51 8.36 10.21
C GLN A 33 18.80 9.17 10.38
N GLN A 34 19.07 9.64 11.60
CA GLN A 34 20.25 10.49 11.88
C GLN A 34 20.33 11.75 10.97
N GLY A 35 19.16 12.30 10.61
CA GLY A 35 19.04 13.52 9.81
C GLY A 35 19.22 13.31 8.30
N LYS A 36 19.35 12.07 7.82
CA LYS A 36 19.42 11.75 6.38
C LYS A 36 18.56 10.54 6.06
N LEU A 37 18.06 10.48 4.82
CA LEU A 37 17.46 9.25 4.32
C LEU A 37 18.57 8.25 3.97
N GLU A 38 18.26 6.98 4.15
CA GLU A 38 19.10 5.91 3.64
C GLU A 38 19.28 6.06 2.11
N PRO A 39 20.47 5.80 1.55
CA PRO A 39 20.74 6.02 0.11
C PRO A 39 19.78 5.27 -0.83
N PHE A 40 19.24 4.15 -0.39
CA PHE A 40 18.27 3.34 -1.14
C PHE A 40 16.82 3.81 -0.95
N ALA A 41 16.51 4.54 0.13
CA ALA A 41 15.14 4.86 0.52
C ALA A 41 14.36 5.60 -0.58
N PRO A 42 14.92 6.62 -1.28
CA PRO A 42 14.19 7.30 -2.34
C PRO A 42 13.78 6.37 -3.50
N VAL A 43 14.64 5.41 -3.85
CA VAL A 43 14.37 4.45 -4.93
C VAL A 43 13.27 3.49 -4.51
N VAL A 44 13.34 2.96 -3.28
CA VAL A 44 12.34 2.03 -2.75
C VAL A 44 10.97 2.71 -2.61
N ILE A 45 10.93 3.95 -2.09
CA ILE A 45 9.69 4.75 -2.00
C ILE A 45 9.02 4.91 -3.36
N ASN A 46 9.80 5.22 -4.41
CA ASN A 46 9.24 5.36 -5.76
C ASN A 46 8.64 4.05 -6.31
N ILE A 47 9.28 2.91 -6.05
CA ILE A 47 8.77 1.60 -6.45
C ILE A 47 7.45 1.29 -5.73
N LEU A 48 7.41 1.51 -4.41
CA LEU A 48 6.21 1.29 -3.59
C LEU A 48 5.05 2.20 -4.02
N HIS A 49 5.33 3.46 -4.35
CA HIS A 49 4.31 4.37 -4.92
C HIS A 49 3.78 3.88 -6.26
N SER A 50 4.64 3.33 -7.14
CA SER A 50 4.19 2.78 -8.42
C SER A 50 3.27 1.58 -8.22
N TRP A 51 3.55 0.71 -7.23
CA TRP A 51 2.69 -0.42 -6.90
C TRP A 51 1.34 0.01 -6.34
N LEU A 52 1.31 1.03 -5.47
CA LEU A 52 0.06 1.65 -4.98
C LEU A 52 -0.79 2.24 -6.12
N GLN A 53 -0.16 2.85 -7.11
CA GLN A 53 -0.87 3.39 -8.27
C GLN A 53 -1.43 2.27 -9.15
N GLN A 54 -0.68 1.18 -9.33
CA GLN A 54 -1.12 0.03 -10.12
C GLN A 54 -2.27 -0.73 -9.45
N SER A 55 -2.25 -0.87 -8.12
CA SER A 55 -3.36 -1.50 -7.38
C SER A 55 -4.64 -0.65 -7.46
N ASN A 56 -4.52 0.68 -7.45
CA ASN A 56 -5.66 1.58 -7.58
C ASN A 56 -6.28 1.62 -9.00
N LEU A 57 -5.59 1.08 -10.00
CA LEU A 57 -6.13 0.92 -11.37
C LEU A 57 -6.95 -0.36 -11.56
N GLN A 58 -7.02 -1.25 -10.56
CA GLN A 58 -7.75 -2.51 -10.64
C GLN A 58 -9.22 -2.41 -10.18
N GLY A 59 -9.69 -1.21 -9.81
CA GLY A 59 -11.04 -0.96 -9.26
C GLY A 59 -12.10 -0.43 -10.24
N ASP A 60 -11.75 -0.19 -11.50
CA ASP A 60 -12.65 0.38 -12.53
C ASP A 60 -12.78 -0.54 -13.76
N ILE A 61 -13.40 -1.73 -13.61
CA ILE A 61 -14.13 -2.45 -14.70
C ILE A 61 -15.27 -3.29 -14.09
#